data_AF-A0A2G7M362-F1
#
_entry.id   AF-A0A2G7M362-F1
#
_cell.length_a   1.000
_cell.length_b   1.000
_cell.length_c   1.000
_cell.angle_alpha   90.00
_cell.angle_beta   90.00
_cell.angle_gamma   90.00
#
_symmetry.space_group_name_H-M   'P 1'
#
loop_
_entity.id
_entity.type
_entity.pdbx_description
1 polymer ?
#
loop_
_entity_poly.entity_id
_entity_poly.type
_entity_poly.pdbx_seq_one_letter_code
_entity_poly.pdbx_strand_id
1 'polypeptide(L)' 'KAAGVTEFTVAELTMLAQNHIELPEDAQAQFEKLIDALEDLEDVQQVYHNVEFV' A
#
# COMPACT_ATOMS: atom_id res chain seq x y z
N LYS A 1 -5.07 -17.71 23.52
CA LYS A 1 -4.60 -16.36 23.90
C LYS A 1 -3.71 -16.50 25.14
N ALA A 2 -2.39 -16.63 24.99
CA ALA A 2 -1.50 -16.99 26.13
C ALA A 2 -0.05 -16.45 26.05
N ALA A 3 0.24 -15.38 25.29
CA ALA A 3 1.62 -14.91 25.16
C ALA A 3 1.78 -13.37 25.03
N GLY A 4 0.85 -12.57 25.58
CA GLY A 4 0.98 -11.10 25.54
C GLY A 4 0.93 -10.45 24.15
N VAL A 5 0.73 -11.24 23.10
CA VAL A 5 0.53 -10.77 21.73
C VAL A 5 -0.86 -10.14 21.64
N THR A 6 -0.90 -8.80 21.67
CA THR A 6 -2.11 -7.99 21.53
C THR A 6 -2.50 -7.79 20.07
N GLU A 7 -1.56 -7.95 19.15
CA GLU A 7 -1.73 -7.78 17.71
C GLU A 7 -1.25 -9.03 16.98
N PHE A 8 -2.10 -9.60 16.12
CA PHE A 8 -1.69 -10.70 15.26
C PHE A 8 -0.79 -10.15 14.16
N THR A 9 0.52 -10.30 14.31
CA THR A 9 1.46 -10.00 13.24
C THR A 9 1.28 -11.02 12.12
N VAL A 10 0.72 -10.55 11.01
CA VAL A 10 0.63 -11.31 9.76
C VAL A 10 2.04 -11.43 9.20
N ALA A 11 2.52 -12.65 9.02
CA ALA A 11 3.80 -12.92 8.37
C ALA A 11 3.54 -13.23 6.88
N GLU A 12 3.56 -12.19 6.06
CA GLU A 12 3.36 -12.28 4.61
C GLU A 12 4.62 -11.82 3.85
N LEU A 13 4.80 -12.35 2.63
CA LEU A 13 5.85 -11.88 1.73
C LEU A 13 5.32 -10.65 0.98
N THR A 14 5.95 -9.49 1.21
CA THR A 14 5.57 -8.20 0.65
C THR A 14 6.79 -7.47 0.08
N MET A 15 6.58 -6.62 -0.92
CA MET A 15 7.61 -5.79 -1.51
C MET A 15 7.74 -4.48 -0.72
N LEU A 16 8.90 -4.28 -0.09
CA LEU A 16 9.20 -3.06 0.66
C LEU A 16 9.89 -2.03 -0.24
N ALA A 17 9.34 -0.82 -0.30
CA ALA A 17 10.00 0.30 -0.96
C ALA A 17 11.30 0.66 -0.23
N GLN A 18 12.37 0.88 -0.99
CA GLN A 18 13.67 1.28 -0.43
C GLN A 18 13.81 2.80 -0.30
N ASN A 19 13.08 3.57 -1.12
CA ASN A 19 13.06 5.02 -1.13
C ASN A 19 11.63 5.51 -1.35
N HIS A 20 11.25 6.55 -0.60
CA HIS A 20 9.92 7.14 -0.67
C HIS A 20 9.94 8.42 -1.53
N ILE A 21 8.81 8.69 -2.18
CA ILE A 21 8.59 9.93 -2.91
C ILE A 21 7.33 10.62 -2.38
N GLU A 22 7.41 11.92 -2.17
CA GLU A 22 6.24 12.75 -1.88
C GLU A 22 5.63 13.20 -3.22
N LEU A 23 4.32 12.98 -3.35
CA LEU A 23 3.57 13.51 -4.49
C LEU A 23 2.96 14.87 -4.12
N PRO A 24 3.02 15.86 -5.03
CA PRO A 24 2.30 17.11 -4.85
C PRO A 24 0.78 16.86 -4.88
N GLU A 25 0.00 17.66 -4.15
CA GLU A 25 -1.46 17.47 -3.94
C GLU A 25 -2.25 17.32 -5.25
N ASP A 26 -1.84 18.04 -6.30
CA ASP A 26 -2.47 17.98 -7.61
C ASP A 26 -2.31 16.62 -8.30
N ALA A 27 -1.21 15.92 -8.04
CA ALA A 27 -0.92 14.59 -8.54
C ALA A 27 -1.50 13.46 -7.65
N GLN A 28 -1.74 13.74 -6.36
CA GLN A 28 -2.29 12.75 -5.42
C GLN A 28 -3.66 12.24 -5.86
N ALA A 29 -4.57 13.14 -6.24
CA ALA A 29 -5.92 12.75 -6.68
C ALA A 29 -5.92 11.90 -7.97
N GLN A 30 -4.91 12.06 -8.83
CA GLN A 30 -4.73 11.21 -10.01
C GLN A 30 -4.13 9.86 -9.63
N PHE A 31 -3.17 9.85 -8.70
CA PHE A 31 -2.54 8.64 -8.19
C PHE A 31 -3.53 7.73 -7.47
N GLU A 32 -4.37 8.27 -6.58
CA GLU A 32 -5.43 7.51 -5.90
C GLU A 32 -6.36 6.82 -6.89
N LYS A 33 -6.86 7.55 -7.89
CA LYS A 33 -7.72 6.98 -8.94
C LYS A 33 -7.03 5.88 -9.75
N LEU A 34 -5.71 5.97 -9.94
CA LEU A 34 -4.95 4.94 -10.62
C LEU A 34 -4.86 3.67 -9.76
N ILE A 35 -4.61 3.82 -8.46
CA ILE A 35 -4.58 2.69 -7.51
C ILE A 35 -5.96 2.04 -7.46
N ASP A 36 -7.03 2.82 -7.28
CA ASP A 36 -8.41 2.32 -7.27
C ASP A 36 -8.74 1.53 -8.54
N ALA A 37 -8.37 2.06 -9.71
CA ALA A 37 -8.61 1.39 -10.98
C ALA A 37 -7.82 0.08 -11.14
N LEU A 38 -6.66 -0.04 -10.50
CA LEU A 38 -5.89 -1.29 -10.50
C LEU A 38 -6.47 -2.30 -9.51
N GLU A 39 -6.95 -1.84 -8.35
CA GLU A 39 -7.57 -2.70 -7.33
C GLU A 39 -8.94 -3.25 -7.75
N ASP A 40 -9.66 -2.54 -8.62
CA ASP A 40 -10.96 -2.99 -9.16
C ASP A 40 -10.82 -4.14 -10.18
N LEU A 41 -9.61 -4.43 -10.66
CA LEU A 41 -9.37 -5.52 -11.60
C LEU A 41 -9.29 -6.86 -10.87
N GLU A 42 -10.18 -7.80 -11.20
CA GLU A 42 -10.21 -9.14 -10.61
C GLU A 42 -8.90 -9.94 -10.77
N ASP A 43 -8.08 -9.56 -11.76
CA ASP A 43 -6.78 -10.19 -12.05
C ASP A 43 -5.62 -9.60 -11.23
N VAL A 44 -5.81 -8.46 -10.57
CA VAL A 44 -4.78 -7.78 -9.78
C VAL A 44 -4.84 -8.28 -8.33
N GLN A 45 -3.73 -8.87 -7.87
CA GLN A 45 -3.67 -9.45 -6.53
C GLN A 45 -3.19 -8.46 -5.47
N GLN A 46 -2.17 -7.65 -5.79
CA GLN A 46 -1.55 -6.72 -4.86
C GLN A 46 -0.94 -5.54 -5.64
N VAL A 47 -1.16 -4.32 -5.17
CA VAL A 47 -0.57 -3.10 -5.73
C VAL A 47 0.48 -2.57 -4.75
N TYR A 48 1.69 -2.31 -5.25
CA TYR A 48 2.81 -1.80 -4.45
C TYR A 48 3.25 -0.44 -4.97
N HIS A 49 3.39 0.53 -4.09
CA HIS A 49 3.86 1.88 -4.43
C HIS A 49 4.88 2.38 -3.40
N ASN A 50 5.70 3.33 -3.83
CA ASN A 50 6.67 4.01 -2.98
C ASN A 50 6.27 5.46 -2.67
N VAL A 51 5.03 5.82 -2.96
CA VAL A 51 4.45 7.12 -2.60
C VAL A 51 4.23 7.17 -1.09
N GLU A 52 4.74 8.21 -0.46
CA GLU A 52 4.47 8.54 0.95
C GLU A 52 3.26 9.48 1.01
N PHE A 53 2.22 9.04 1.72
CA PHE A 53 1.07 9.87 2.04
C PHE A 53 1.43 10.72 3.25
N VAL A 54 1.47 12.04 3.06
CA VAL A 54 1.73 13.03 4.10
C VAL A 54 0.47 13.34 4.90
#